data_AF-A0A1E1MTN5-F1
#
_entry.id   AF-A0A1E1MTN5-F1
#
_cell.length_a   1.000
_cell.length_b   1.000
_cell.length_c   1.000
_cell.angle_alpha   90.00
_cell.angle_beta   90.00
_cell.angle_gamma   90.00
#
_symmetry.space_group_name_H-M   'P 1'
#
loop_
_entity.id
_entity.type
_entity.pdbx_description
1 polymer ?
#
loop_
_entity_poly.entity_id
_entity_poly.type
_entity_poly.pdbx_seq_one_letter_code
_entity_poly.pdbx_strand_id
1 'polypeptide(L)' 'MCVQTYRKYSCGCRKPEEFKQCLARQGTNVKCRPITKEDLAESVHMCSKHMVNPGKDEMHR' A
#
# COMPACT_ATOMS: atom_id res chain seq x y z
N MET A 1 -11.71 15.91 0.16
CA MET A 1 -10.41 15.84 -0.55
C MET A 1 -10.12 14.38 -0.88
N CYS A 2 -9.25 14.09 -1.86
CA CYS A 2 -8.83 12.70 -2.12
C CYS A 2 -7.89 12.24 -1.02
N VAL A 3 -7.99 10.96 -0.65
CA VAL A 3 -7.16 10.34 0.38
C VAL A 3 -6.43 9.16 -0.24
N GLN A 4 -5.13 9.06 -0.02
CA GLN A 4 -4.31 7.89 -0.30
C GLN A 4 -3.87 7.30 1.04
N THR A 5 -4.30 6.08 1.33
CA THR A 5 -3.77 5.35 2.48
C THR A 5 -2.50 4.61 2.09
N TYR A 6 -1.59 4.49 3.04
CA TYR A 6 -0.32 3.79 2.91
C TYR A 6 -0.17 2.80 4.04
N ARG A 7 0.27 1.59 3.72
CA ARG A 7 0.66 0.62 4.73
C ARG A 7 2.18 0.59 4.87
N LYS A 8 2.64 0.65 6.11
CA LYS A 8 4.04 0.39 6.46
C LYS A 8 4.17 -1.05 6.92
N TYR A 9 5.12 -1.78 6.36
CA TYR A 9 5.42 -3.16 6.72
C TYR A 9 6.53 -3.22 7.75
N SER A 10 6.59 -4.32 8.51
CA SER A 10 7.67 -4.58 9.48
C SER A 10 9.07 -4.59 8.86
N CYS A 11 9.18 -4.83 7.55
CA CYS A 11 10.43 -4.66 6.78
C CYS A 11 10.80 -3.20 6.46
N GLY A 12 10.05 -2.21 6.98
CA GLY A 12 10.25 -0.78 6.71
C GLY A 12 9.70 -0.30 5.36
N CYS A 13 9.20 -1.20 4.50
CA CYS A 13 8.61 -0.82 3.22
C CYS A 13 7.27 -0.08 3.40
N ARG A 14 7.02 0.91 2.55
CA ARG A 14 5.73 1.62 2.47
C ARG A 14 5.06 1.31 1.13
N LYS A 15 3.78 0.91 1.15
CA LYS A 15 3.01 0.61 -0.07
C LYS A 15 1.69 1.39 -0.07
N PRO A 16 1.29 2.01 -1.19
CA PRO A 16 -0.04 2.57 -1.31
C PRO A 16 -1.09 1.45 -1.23
N GLU A 17 -2.12 1.65 -0.41
CA GLU A 17 -3.20 0.69 -0.22
C GLU A 17 -4.49 1.22 -0.88
N GLU A 18 -5.47 1.66 -0.11
CA GLU A 18 -6.74 2.17 -0.62
C GLU A 18 -6.60 3.63 -1.06
N PHE A 19 -7.18 3.95 -2.22
CA PHE A 19 -7.37 5.32 -2.66
C PHE A 19 -8.84 5.68 -2.57
N LYS A 20 -9.18 6.65 -1.71
CA LYS A 20 -10.54 7.15 -1.55
C LYS A 20 -10.70 8.48 -2.27
N GLN A 21 -11.52 8.48 -3.31
CA GLN A 21 -11.82 9.69 -4.07
C GLN A 21 -12.82 10.57 -3.31
N CYS A 22 -12.62 11.89 -3.39
CA CYS A 22 -13.57 12.89 -2.89
C CYS A 22 -14.94 12.70 -3.56
N LEU A 23 -16.05 12.79 -2.79
CA LEU A 23 -17.43 12.65 -3.33
C LEU A 23 -17.66 13.56 -4.54
N ALA A 24 -17.19 14.80 -4.45
CA ALA A 24 -17.30 15.80 -5.52
C ALA A 24 -16.65 15.40 -6.87
N ARG A 25 -15.74 14.41 -6.88
CA ARG A 25 -15.11 13.91 -8.10
C ARG A 25 -15.29 12.42 -8.28
N GLN A 26 -16.07 11.74 -7.45
CA GLN A 26 -16.28 10.29 -7.49
C GLN A 26 -16.77 9.87 -8.89
N GLY A 27 -16.20 8.79 -9.44
CA GLY A 27 -16.52 8.32 -10.79
C GLY A 27 -15.80 9.05 -11.94
N THR A 28 -14.98 10.06 -11.64
CA THR A 28 -14.12 10.71 -12.65
C THR A 28 -12.68 10.19 -12.58
N ASN A 29 -11.91 10.35 -13.66
CA ASN A 29 -10.46 10.05 -13.68
C ASN A 29 -9.60 11.16 -13.04
N VAL A 30 -10.21 12.15 -12.39
CA VAL A 30 -9.51 13.35 -11.90
C VAL A 30 -9.25 13.26 -10.40
N LYS A 31 -7.97 13.26 -10.01
CA LYS A 31 -7.55 13.31 -8.61
C LYS A 31 -7.66 14.74 -8.06
N CYS A 32 -8.26 14.88 -6.88
CA CYS A 32 -8.22 16.14 -6.12
C CYS A 32 -6.74 16.52 -5.85
N ARG A 33 -6.37 17.80 -5.96
CA ARG A 33 -5.07 18.35 -5.53
C ARG A 33 -5.32 19.36 -4.40
N PRO A 34 -4.69 19.24 -3.23
CA PRO A 34 -3.76 18.18 -2.80
C PRO A 34 -4.46 16.85 -2.45
N ILE A 35 -3.68 15.77 -2.41
CA ILE A 35 -4.11 14.44 -1.95
C ILE A 35 -3.62 14.27 -0.51
N THR A 36 -4.54 13.96 0.41
CA THR A 36 -4.21 13.63 1.80
C THR A 36 -3.55 12.26 1.84
N LYS A 37 -2.43 12.13 2.56
CA LYS A 37 -1.74 10.85 2.75
C LYS A 37 -1.96 10.40 4.19
N GLU A 38 -2.52 9.21 4.36
CA GLU A 38 -2.77 8.63 5.68
C GLU A 38 -1.98 7.33 5.81
N ASP A 39 -1.31 7.13 6.95
CA ASP A 39 -0.62 5.89 7.24
C ASP A 39 -1.55 4.96 8.04
N LEU A 40 -1.73 3.75 7.53
CA LEU A 40 -2.41 2.66 8.21
C LEU A 40 -1.51 2.07 9.30
N ALA A 41 -2.14 1.31 10.20
CA ALA A 41 -1.42 0.55 11.21
C ALA A 41 -0.30 -0.29 10.58
N GLU A 42 0.84 -0.35 11.28
CA GLU A 42 2.00 -1.12 10.81
C GLU A 42 1.60 -2.59 10.63
N SER A 43 1.91 -3.14 9.46
CA SER A 43 1.71 -4.55 9.16
C SER A 43 2.73 -5.36 9.93
N VAL A 44 2.23 -6.37 10.66
CA VAL A 44 3.05 -7.41 11.30
C VAL A 44 3.82 -8.22 10.25
N HIS A 45 3.21 -8.44 9.09
CA HIS A 45 3.81 -9.19 7.98
C HIS A 45 4.85 -8.37 7.21
N MET A 46 5.82 -9.07 6.63
CA MET A 46 6.75 -8.53 5.64
C MET A 46 6.00 -8.18 4.34
N CYS A 47 6.52 -7.23 3.56
CA CYS A 47 5.97 -6.95 2.24
C CYS A 47 6.20 -8.12 1.28
N SER A 48 5.42 -8.25 0.21
CA SER A 48 5.50 -9.38 -0.75
C SER A 48 6.89 -9.61 -1.37
N LYS A 49 7.77 -8.60 -1.37
CA LYS A 49 9.16 -8.73 -1.83
C LYS A 49 10.09 -9.37 -0.79
N HIS A 50 9.78 -9.17 0.48
CA HIS A 50 10.55 -9.68 1.63
C HIS A 50 9.85 -10.86 2.32
N MET A 51 8.63 -11.19 1.88
CA MET A 51 7.94 -12.41 2.25
C MET A 51 8.63 -13.55 1.50
N VAL A 52 9.36 -14.39 2.25
CA VAL A 52 9.95 -15.62 1.72
C VAL A 52 8.79 -16.48 1.23
N ASN A 53 8.67 -16.67 -0.08
CA ASN A 53 7.64 -17.55 -0.64
C ASN A 53 8.01 -19.00 -0.27
N PRO A 54 7.20 -19.70 0.55
CA PRO A 54 7.41 -21.13 0.77
C PRO A 54 7.18 -21.83 -0.58
N GLY A 55 8.27 -22.27 -1.23
CA GLY A 55 8.24 -22.91 -2.55
C GLY A 55 9.20 -22.36 -3.60
N LYS A 56 9.97 -21.30 -3.31
CA LYS A 56 11.13 -20.87 -4.13
C LYS A 56 12.48 -21.16 -3.47
N ASP A 57 12.49 -22.05 -2.49
CA ASP A 57 13.70 -22.65 -1.96
C ASP A 57 13.92 -23.97 -2.71
N GLU A 58 14.14 -23.91 -4.02
CA GLU A 58 14.94 -24.96 -4.65
C GLU A 58 16.36 -24.72 -4.17
N MET A 59 16.70 -25.31 -3.02
CA MET A 59 18.09 -25.49 -2.61
C MET A 59 18.78 -26.26 -3.74
N HIS A 60 19.41 -25.55 -4.67
CA HIS A 60 20.47 -26.14 -5.47
C HIS A 60 21.68 -26.30 -4.55
N ARG A 61 21.76 -27.52 -4.00
CA ARG A 61 22.90 -28.08 -3.29
C ARG A 61 24.13 -28.15 -4.20
#